data_AF-A0A069QFV5-F1
#
_entry.id   AF-A0A069QFV5-F1
#
_cell.length_a   1.000
_cell.length_b   1.000
_cell.length_c   1.000
_cell.angle_alpha   90.00
_cell.angle_beta   90.00
_cell.angle_gamma   90.00
#
_symmetry.space_group_name_H-M   'P 1'
#
loop_
_entity.id
_entity.type
_entity.pdbx_description
1 polymer ?
#
loop_
_entity_poly.entity_id
_entity_poly.type
_entity_poly.pdbx_seq_one_letter_code
_entity_poly.pdbx_strand_id
1 'polypeptide(L)'
;MSTIIVCSKDLIGEPKLKVNPLCGYIYNNDGMFLEHIPGSEDVYLAKPNTYTLNQKKTTKYLYSETPRYLQISHSDFTYISGVLSHEDSSSFEAAAAVTQTTFNAVAFLKKINDKQANLTVKQQAKYASAILKTSFSSVFPKKSLDDKSITNEAKNARKALIHVLLGNRDYSNGAVRWDGIDFADKGPEHIKVKREGGISLTKQLWRQFVDCCDFSTKGQLKYGKKETKEVILAKFPFGKNLGEVKKKIPNTQMVTRDLIEIGNPLKKKDKKTGKDIIAGYIILNKAVAVVGKQIYWAPYEDYQNNKTLKYNWKWYFGKSFI
;
A
#
# COMPACT_ATOMS: atom_id res chain seq x y z
N MET A 1 -32.45 -5.93 -23.48
CA MET A 1 -32.70 -4.48 -23.59
C MET A 1 -31.54 -3.77 -22.93
N SER A 2 -30.74 -3.05 -23.72
CA SER A 2 -29.57 -2.31 -23.24
C SER A 2 -30.02 -0.89 -22.89
N THR A 3 -29.96 -0.51 -21.62
CA THR A 3 -30.28 0.85 -21.18
C THR A 3 -29.18 1.79 -21.63
N ILE A 4 -29.43 2.57 -22.69
CA ILE A 4 -28.53 3.63 -23.15
C ILE A 4 -28.73 4.83 -22.23
N ILE A 5 -27.72 5.19 -21.43
CA ILE A 5 -27.72 6.47 -20.71
C ILE A 5 -27.11 7.51 -21.63
N VAL A 6 -27.97 8.27 -22.30
CA VAL A 6 -27.56 9.43 -23.11
C VAL A 6 -27.43 10.64 -22.19
N CYS A 7 -26.21 11.11 -21.97
CA CYS A 7 -25.99 12.47 -21.48
C CYS A 7 -26.21 13.45 -22.64
N SER A 8 -27.46 13.84 -22.88
CA SER A 8 -27.82 15.01 -23.66
C SER A 8 -28.73 15.92 -22.86
N LYS A 9 -28.32 17.18 -22.69
CA LYS A 9 -29.30 18.27 -22.62
C LYS A 9 -30.04 18.25 -23.96
N ASP A 10 -31.36 18.41 -23.89
CA ASP A 10 -32.29 18.55 -25.01
C ASP A 10 -32.83 17.24 -25.61
N LEU A 11 -33.82 16.66 -24.93
CA LEU A 11 -34.91 15.93 -25.57
C LEU A 11 -36.23 16.35 -24.88
N ILE A 12 -37.09 16.97 -25.68
CA ILE A 12 -38.41 17.47 -25.28
C ILE A 12 -39.39 16.30 -25.25
N GLY A 13 -40.07 16.12 -24.12
CA GLY A 13 -41.38 15.48 -24.07
C GLY A 13 -41.44 13.98 -23.80
N GLU A 14 -40.91 13.49 -22.68
CA GLU A 14 -41.36 12.24 -22.02
C GLU A 14 -41.14 12.35 -20.49
N PRO A 15 -41.90 11.62 -19.64
CA PRO A 15 -41.88 11.80 -18.19
C PRO A 15 -40.45 11.61 -17.65
N LYS A 16 -39.92 12.69 -17.07
CA LYS A 16 -38.58 12.74 -16.46
C LYS A 16 -38.49 11.73 -15.31
N LEU A 17 -38.06 10.51 -15.60
CA LEU A 17 -37.29 9.73 -14.64
C LEU A 17 -36.22 10.67 -14.09
N LYS A 18 -36.25 10.96 -12.78
CA LYS A 18 -35.17 11.68 -12.09
C LYS A 18 -33.93 10.78 -12.10
N VAL A 19 -33.29 10.68 -13.26
CA VAL A 19 -31.92 10.18 -13.37
C VAL A 19 -31.07 11.31 -12.81
N ASN A 20 -30.50 11.12 -11.62
CA ASN A 20 -29.42 12.00 -11.19
C ASN A 20 -28.34 11.92 -12.27
N PRO A 21 -27.99 13.02 -12.94
CA PRO A 21 -26.98 12.98 -13.98
C PRO A 21 -25.68 12.50 -13.35
N LEU A 22 -25.04 11.52 -13.98
CA LEU A 22 -23.72 11.06 -13.56
C LEU A 22 -22.77 12.26 -13.54
N CYS A 23 -22.25 12.61 -12.36
CA CYS A 23 -21.23 13.64 -12.18
C CYS A 23 -20.05 13.04 -11.41
N GLY A 24 -18.84 13.45 -11.76
CA GLY A 24 -17.61 12.92 -11.20
C GLY A 24 -16.55 12.57 -12.24
N TYR A 25 -15.52 11.89 -11.78
CA TYR A 25 -14.32 11.54 -12.54
C TYR A 25 -14.39 10.08 -12.98
N ILE A 26 -14.24 9.82 -14.27
CA ILE A 26 -14.49 8.51 -14.85
C ILE A 26 -13.19 7.92 -15.38
N TYR A 27 -12.87 6.71 -14.94
CA TYR A 27 -11.69 5.94 -15.33
C TYR A 27 -12.09 4.60 -15.96
N ASN A 28 -11.21 4.00 -16.76
CA ASN A 28 -11.40 2.64 -17.28
C ASN A 28 -10.59 1.58 -16.49
N ASN A 29 -10.75 0.30 -16.86
CA ASN A 29 -10.04 -0.83 -16.22
C ASN A 29 -8.52 -0.83 -16.39
N ASP A 30 -7.99 -0.01 -17.31
CA ASP A 30 -6.55 0.16 -17.50
C ASP A 30 -5.99 1.34 -16.70
N GLY A 31 -6.81 1.95 -15.84
CA GLY A 31 -6.41 3.10 -15.04
C GLY A 31 -6.21 4.35 -15.90
N MET A 32 -6.86 4.46 -17.06
CA MET A 32 -6.89 5.69 -17.84
C MET A 32 -8.05 6.57 -17.43
N PHE A 33 -7.77 7.86 -17.27
CA PHE A 33 -8.80 8.88 -17.15
C PHE A 33 -9.52 9.04 -18.50
N LEU A 34 -10.85 9.00 -18.45
CA LEU A 34 -11.71 9.17 -19.63
C LEU A 34 -12.21 10.61 -19.70
N GLU A 35 -13.02 11.00 -18.73
CA GLU A 35 -13.60 12.35 -18.65
C GLU A 35 -13.98 12.73 -17.22
N HIS A 36 -14.21 14.03 -17.02
CA HIS A 36 -14.78 14.59 -15.80
C HIS A 36 -16.10 15.27 -16.17
N ILE A 37 -17.18 14.84 -15.51
CA ILE A 37 -18.49 15.47 -15.62
C ILE A 37 -18.71 16.35 -14.38
N PRO A 38 -18.76 17.70 -14.52
CA PRO A 38 -18.82 18.60 -13.38
C PRO A 38 -19.99 18.33 -12.43
N GLY A 39 -19.75 18.47 -11.13
CA GLY A 39 -20.80 18.41 -10.09
C GLY A 39 -20.54 17.42 -8.95
N SER A 40 -19.48 16.61 -9.01
CA SER A 40 -19.04 15.78 -7.89
C SER A 40 -17.53 15.50 -7.95
N GLU A 41 -16.95 15.20 -6.79
CA GLU A 41 -15.58 14.67 -6.62
C GLU A 41 -15.54 13.15 -6.67
N ASP A 42 -16.67 12.47 -6.85
CA ASP A 42 -16.73 11.01 -6.82
C ASP A 42 -16.01 10.39 -8.03
N VAL A 43 -15.35 9.25 -7.79
CA VAL A 43 -14.66 8.49 -8.84
C VAL A 43 -15.48 7.28 -9.26
N TYR A 44 -15.55 7.06 -10.57
CA TYR A 44 -16.30 5.97 -11.19
C TYR A 44 -15.44 5.14 -12.13
N LEU A 45 -15.77 3.86 -12.22
CA LEU A 45 -15.18 2.91 -13.16
C LEU A 45 -16.13 2.62 -14.32
N ALA A 46 -15.71 2.94 -15.53
CA ALA A 46 -16.38 2.56 -16.76
C ALA A 46 -16.11 1.10 -17.12
N LYS A 47 -17.12 0.44 -17.71
CA LYS A 47 -17.00 -0.93 -18.23
C LYS A 47 -16.19 -1.00 -19.53
N PRO A 48 -15.65 -2.19 -19.91
CA PRO A 48 -14.80 -2.36 -21.09
C PRO A 48 -15.41 -1.86 -22.41
N ASN A 49 -16.73 -1.96 -22.57
CA ASN A 49 -17.43 -1.57 -23.80
C ASN A 49 -17.77 -0.06 -23.78
N THR A 50 -16.76 0.78 -23.64
CA THR A 50 -16.89 2.24 -23.72
C THR A 50 -16.54 2.69 -25.14
N TYR A 51 -17.39 3.53 -25.75
CA TYR A 51 -17.20 3.99 -27.12
C TYR A 51 -16.74 5.44 -27.14
N THR A 52 -15.71 5.73 -27.93
CA THR A 52 -15.22 7.09 -28.16
C THR A 52 -15.95 7.74 -29.34
N LEU A 53 -16.60 8.86 -29.10
CA LEU A 53 -17.18 9.71 -30.13
C LEU A 53 -16.27 10.93 -30.33
N ASN A 54 -15.56 10.98 -31.45
CA ASN A 54 -14.79 12.14 -31.85
C ASN A 54 -15.73 13.15 -32.52
N GLN A 55 -16.20 14.14 -31.76
CA GLN A 55 -16.89 15.29 -32.32
C GLN A 55 -15.93 16.48 -32.34
N LYS A 56 -16.06 17.38 -33.32
CA LYS A 56 -15.15 18.51 -33.60
C LYS A 56 -14.49 19.09 -32.32
N LYS A 57 -13.23 18.72 -32.08
CA LYS A 57 -12.32 19.12 -30.99
C LYS A 57 -12.57 18.56 -29.58
N THR A 58 -13.56 17.70 -29.35
CA THR A 58 -13.83 17.07 -28.05
C THR A 58 -14.10 15.58 -28.16
N THR A 59 -13.44 14.81 -27.29
CA THR A 59 -13.69 13.38 -27.09
C THR A 59 -14.88 13.23 -26.16
N LYS A 60 -15.97 12.60 -26.61
CA LYS A 60 -17.11 12.23 -25.77
C LYS A 60 -17.17 10.72 -25.59
N TYR A 61 -17.52 10.24 -24.41
CA TYR A 61 -17.68 8.81 -24.17
C TYR A 61 -19.15 8.41 -24.10
N LEU A 62 -19.46 7.22 -24.64
CA LEU A 62 -20.74 6.55 -24.42
C LEU A 62 -20.50 5.30 -23.57
N TYR A 63 -21.20 5.21 -22.46
CA TYR A 63 -21.13 4.08 -21.55
C TYR A 63 -22.25 3.09 -21.84
N SER A 64 -21.88 1.83 -22.03
CA SER A 64 -22.82 0.73 -22.23
C SER A 64 -23.69 0.45 -21.00
N GLU A 65 -23.23 0.85 -19.81
CA GLU A 65 -23.92 0.74 -18.53
C GLU A 65 -23.50 1.91 -17.62
N THR A 66 -24.24 2.15 -16.53
CA THR A 66 -23.86 3.14 -15.51
C THR A 66 -22.46 2.82 -14.95
N PRO A 67 -21.49 3.76 -15.02
CA PRO A 67 -20.19 3.59 -14.39
C PRO A 67 -20.31 3.30 -12.89
N ARG A 68 -19.49 2.38 -12.40
CA ARG A 68 -19.53 1.91 -11.00
C ARG A 68 -18.85 2.91 -10.07
N TYR A 69 -19.56 3.39 -9.06
CA TYR A 69 -18.96 4.23 -8.01
C TYR A 69 -17.89 3.46 -7.23
N LEU A 70 -16.68 4.02 -7.15
CA LEU A 70 -15.53 3.42 -6.44
C LEU A 70 -15.45 3.83 -4.97
N GLN A 71 -16.42 4.58 -4.46
CA GLN A 71 -16.48 4.99 -3.04
C GLN A 71 -15.23 5.77 -2.58
N ILE A 72 -14.71 6.65 -3.43
CA ILE A 72 -13.53 7.48 -3.15
C ILE A 72 -13.70 8.86 -3.79
N SER A 73 -13.14 9.90 -3.19
CA SER A 73 -13.02 11.21 -3.83
C SER A 73 -11.84 11.24 -4.80
N HIS A 74 -11.93 12.10 -5.81
CA HIS A 74 -10.90 12.24 -6.82
C HIS A 74 -9.58 12.76 -6.25
N SER A 75 -9.67 13.70 -5.31
CA SER A 75 -8.53 14.16 -4.52
C SER A 75 -7.79 13.03 -3.80
N ASP A 76 -8.48 12.10 -3.14
CA ASP A 76 -7.83 10.96 -2.48
C ASP A 76 -7.34 9.93 -3.51
N PHE A 77 -8.10 9.69 -4.59
CA PHE A 77 -7.73 8.75 -5.65
C PHE A 77 -6.42 9.14 -6.35
N THR A 78 -6.31 10.41 -6.77
CA THR A 78 -5.11 10.94 -7.42
C THR A 78 -3.95 11.06 -6.46
N TYR A 79 -4.19 11.40 -5.19
CA TYR A 79 -3.14 11.48 -4.17
C TYR A 79 -2.52 10.10 -3.89
N ILE A 80 -3.35 9.10 -3.60
CA ILE A 80 -2.90 7.73 -3.34
C ILE A 80 -2.16 7.19 -4.57
N SER A 81 -2.77 7.30 -5.75
CA SER A 81 -2.14 6.82 -6.99
C SER A 81 -0.82 7.55 -7.28
N GLY A 82 -0.73 8.84 -6.97
CA GLY A 82 0.49 9.63 -7.15
C GLY A 82 1.63 9.15 -6.27
N VAL A 83 1.40 9.00 -4.96
CA VAL A 83 2.42 8.49 -4.04
C VAL A 83 2.86 7.08 -4.44
N LEU A 84 1.90 6.19 -4.72
CA LEU A 84 2.20 4.78 -5.02
C LEU A 84 2.84 4.57 -6.40
N SER A 85 2.61 5.48 -7.35
CA SER A 85 3.30 5.45 -8.65
C SER A 85 4.82 5.59 -8.51
N HIS A 86 5.31 6.22 -7.44
CA HIS A 86 6.73 6.42 -7.15
C HIS A 86 7.32 5.37 -6.18
N GLU A 87 6.51 4.45 -5.64
CA GLU A 87 6.98 3.33 -4.84
C GLU A 87 7.48 2.18 -5.75
N ASP A 88 6.64 1.17 -5.99
CA ASP A 88 6.87 0.17 -7.04
C ASP A 88 5.60 0.00 -7.86
N SER A 89 5.62 0.60 -9.05
CA SER A 89 4.55 0.56 -10.03
C SER A 89 5.02 0.03 -11.39
N SER A 90 6.16 -0.67 -11.38
CA SER A 90 6.80 -1.24 -12.57
C SER A 90 5.94 -2.32 -13.24
N SER A 91 5.09 -3.00 -12.48
CA SER A 91 4.01 -3.85 -12.97
C SER A 91 2.70 -3.58 -12.22
N PHE A 92 1.60 -4.10 -12.75
CA PHE A 92 0.31 -4.05 -12.07
C PHE A 92 0.34 -4.76 -10.71
N GLU A 93 0.92 -5.96 -10.63
CA GLU A 93 1.00 -6.76 -9.41
C GLU A 93 1.85 -6.07 -8.33
N ALA A 94 2.96 -5.43 -8.72
CA ALA A 94 3.78 -4.65 -7.82
C ALA A 94 2.98 -3.46 -7.25
N ALA A 95 2.33 -2.68 -8.11
CA ALA A 95 1.48 -1.57 -7.69
C ALA A 95 0.34 -2.05 -6.77
N ALA A 96 -0.30 -3.17 -7.12
CA ALA A 96 -1.39 -3.75 -6.34
C ALA A 96 -0.92 -4.21 -4.97
N ALA A 97 0.27 -4.81 -4.86
CA ALA A 97 0.83 -5.23 -3.57
C ALA A 97 1.14 -4.04 -2.64
N VAL A 98 1.76 -2.95 -3.14
CA VAL A 98 1.99 -1.75 -2.31
C VAL A 98 0.67 -1.09 -1.90
N THR A 99 -0.27 -0.97 -2.83
CA THR A 99 -1.60 -0.41 -2.57
C THR A 99 -2.33 -1.21 -1.49
N GLN A 100 -2.39 -2.54 -1.65
CA GLN A 100 -3.07 -3.42 -0.71
C GLN A 100 -2.40 -3.38 0.65
N THR A 101 -1.07 -3.33 0.71
CA THR A 101 -0.32 -3.19 1.96
C THR A 101 -0.69 -1.91 2.70
N THR A 102 -0.93 -0.81 1.98
CA THR A 102 -1.39 0.45 2.56
C THR A 102 -2.79 0.31 3.18
N PHE A 103 -3.73 -0.32 2.48
CA PHE A 103 -5.09 -0.55 2.99
C PHE A 103 -5.13 -1.54 4.15
N ASN A 104 -4.32 -2.60 4.10
CA ASN A 104 -4.15 -3.55 5.18
C ASN A 104 -3.57 -2.86 6.43
N ALA A 105 -2.62 -1.94 6.26
CA ALA A 105 -2.10 -1.13 7.36
C ALA A 105 -3.19 -0.29 8.02
N VAL A 106 -4.06 0.35 7.23
CA VAL A 106 -5.23 1.10 7.75
C VAL A 106 -6.14 0.19 8.57
N ALA A 107 -6.52 -0.97 8.03
CA ALA A 107 -7.38 -1.91 8.73
C ALA A 107 -6.76 -2.40 10.05
N PHE A 108 -5.47 -2.73 10.01
CA PHE A 108 -4.71 -3.16 11.19
C PHE A 108 -4.69 -2.09 12.29
N LEU A 109 -4.44 -0.83 11.94
CA LEU A 109 -4.41 0.26 12.90
C LEU A 109 -5.77 0.53 13.55
N LYS A 110 -6.84 0.43 12.76
CA LYS A 110 -8.19 0.68 13.24
C LYS A 110 -8.68 -0.45 14.14
N LYS A 111 -8.33 -1.70 13.82
CA LYS A 111 -8.51 -2.87 14.70
C LYS A 111 -7.83 -2.66 16.05
N ILE A 112 -6.59 -2.17 16.04
CA ILE A 112 -5.79 -2.02 17.27
C ILE A 112 -6.27 -0.86 18.14
N ASN A 113 -6.56 0.30 17.55
CA ASN A 113 -6.77 1.50 18.35
C ASN A 113 -8.23 1.80 18.71
N ASP A 114 -9.14 1.65 17.74
CA ASP A 114 -10.53 2.05 17.93
C ASP A 114 -11.43 0.84 18.24
N LYS A 115 -10.87 -0.39 18.26
CA LYS A 115 -11.60 -1.67 18.26
C LYS A 115 -12.67 -1.74 17.15
N GLN A 116 -12.60 -0.86 16.15
CA GLN A 116 -13.57 -0.74 15.09
C GLN A 116 -13.12 -1.64 13.94
N ALA A 117 -13.83 -2.76 13.76
CA ALA A 117 -13.44 -3.78 12.78
C ALA A 117 -13.88 -3.46 11.35
N ASN A 118 -14.87 -2.58 11.15
CA ASN A 118 -15.58 -2.46 9.87
C ASN A 118 -15.60 -1.02 9.35
N LEU A 119 -14.54 -0.62 8.65
CA LEU A 119 -14.52 0.64 7.89
C LEU A 119 -15.15 0.47 6.50
N THR A 120 -15.92 1.45 6.05
CA THR A 120 -16.35 1.51 4.64
C THR A 120 -15.16 1.75 3.72
N VAL A 121 -15.27 1.40 2.43
CA VAL A 121 -14.22 1.63 1.43
C VAL A 121 -13.81 3.11 1.39
N LYS A 122 -14.79 4.02 1.47
CA LYS A 122 -14.57 5.47 1.53
C LYS A 122 -13.74 5.91 2.74
N GLN A 123 -14.01 5.33 3.91
CA GLN A 123 -13.21 5.59 5.10
C GLN A 123 -11.79 5.02 4.96
N GLN A 124 -11.66 3.79 4.45
CA GLN A 124 -10.35 3.17 4.23
C GLN A 124 -9.48 4.00 3.28
N ALA A 125 -10.04 4.46 2.16
CA ALA A 125 -9.32 5.31 1.20
C ALA A 125 -8.88 6.64 1.84
N LYS A 126 -9.75 7.30 2.60
CA LYS A 126 -9.39 8.53 3.32
C LYS A 126 -8.23 8.31 4.29
N TYR A 127 -8.24 7.21 5.04
CA TYR A 127 -7.13 6.87 5.94
C TYR A 127 -5.87 6.44 5.18
N ALA A 128 -6.00 5.75 4.04
CA ALA A 128 -4.88 5.40 3.17
C ALA A 128 -4.16 6.67 2.65
N SER A 129 -4.93 7.64 2.16
CA SER A 129 -4.45 8.97 1.78
C SER A 129 -3.75 9.68 2.96
N ALA A 130 -4.33 9.62 4.17
CA ALA A 130 -3.72 10.21 5.35
C ALA A 130 -2.39 9.55 5.74
N ILE A 131 -2.30 8.21 5.72
CA ILE A 131 -1.06 7.52 6.09
C ILE A 131 0.05 7.72 5.06
N LEU A 132 -0.28 7.82 3.78
CA LEU A 132 0.74 8.07 2.76
C LEU A 132 1.40 9.44 2.90
N LYS A 133 0.73 10.44 3.51
CA LYS A 133 1.34 11.75 3.84
C LYS A 133 2.47 11.64 4.87
N THR A 134 2.46 10.59 5.69
CA THR A 134 3.44 10.35 6.76
C THR A 134 4.64 9.54 6.29
N SER A 135 5.68 9.38 7.11
CA SER A 135 6.87 8.55 6.89
C SER A 135 6.58 7.07 6.56
N PHE A 136 5.32 6.61 6.60
CA PHE A 136 4.92 5.28 6.15
C PHE A 136 5.40 4.97 4.73
N SER A 137 5.33 5.96 3.84
CA SER A 137 6.00 5.96 2.53
C SER A 137 7.18 6.94 2.58
N SER A 138 8.33 6.50 2.08
CA SER A 138 9.55 7.31 2.00
C SER A 138 9.67 8.12 0.71
N VAL A 139 8.70 7.99 -0.22
CA VAL A 139 8.64 8.77 -1.46
C VAL A 139 8.69 10.27 -1.15
N PHE A 140 9.53 10.98 -1.90
CA PHE A 140 9.59 12.43 -1.87
C PHE A 140 9.87 12.99 -3.28
N PRO A 141 9.14 14.01 -3.75
CA PRO A 141 7.99 14.65 -3.10
C PRO A 141 6.71 13.82 -3.22
N LYS A 142 5.83 13.90 -2.22
CA LYS A 142 4.50 13.26 -2.23
C LYS A 142 3.50 14.15 -2.92
N LYS A 143 3.06 13.76 -4.12
CA LYS A 143 2.20 14.58 -4.97
C LYS A 143 1.07 13.74 -5.54
N SER A 144 -0.05 14.40 -5.83
CA SER A 144 -1.12 13.79 -6.62
C SER A 144 -0.68 13.53 -8.05
N LEU A 145 -1.16 12.43 -8.61
CA LEU A 145 -0.98 12.07 -10.00
C LEU A 145 -1.85 12.97 -10.89
N ASP A 146 -1.30 13.47 -11.99
CA ASP A 146 -2.10 14.13 -13.03
C ASP A 146 -2.99 13.10 -13.74
N ASP A 147 -4.29 13.40 -13.84
CA ASP A 147 -5.30 12.61 -14.55
C ASP A 147 -4.83 12.23 -15.96
N LYS A 148 -4.17 13.18 -16.65
CA LYS A 148 -3.69 13.01 -18.03
C LYS A 148 -2.38 12.25 -18.15
N SER A 149 -1.73 11.88 -17.04
CA SER A 149 -0.52 11.06 -17.10
C SER A 149 -0.82 9.70 -17.73
N ILE A 150 -0.13 9.36 -18.82
CA ILE A 150 -0.33 8.10 -19.56
C ILE A 150 0.82 7.11 -19.39
N THR A 151 1.77 7.38 -18.50
CA THR A 151 2.89 6.47 -18.24
C THR A 151 2.39 5.13 -17.69
N ASN A 152 3.18 4.07 -17.88
CA ASN A 152 2.79 2.74 -17.40
C ASN A 152 2.68 2.71 -15.87
N GLU A 153 3.56 3.41 -15.17
CA GLU A 153 3.56 3.59 -13.72
C GLU A 153 2.27 4.25 -13.23
N ALA A 154 1.85 5.33 -13.91
CA ALA A 154 0.62 6.06 -13.61
C ALA A 154 -0.63 5.18 -13.83
N LYS A 155 -0.67 4.46 -14.95
CA LYS A 155 -1.74 3.50 -15.27
C LYS A 155 -1.78 2.36 -14.28
N ASN A 156 -0.65 1.74 -13.97
CA ASN A 156 -0.52 0.64 -13.01
C ASN A 156 -0.97 1.08 -11.62
N ALA A 157 -0.56 2.27 -11.15
CA ALA A 157 -0.95 2.78 -9.84
C ALA A 157 -2.47 3.01 -9.74
N ARG A 158 -3.09 3.65 -10.75
CA ARG A 158 -4.56 3.84 -10.76
C ARG A 158 -5.30 2.51 -10.90
N LYS A 159 -4.84 1.62 -11.77
CA LYS A 159 -5.41 0.27 -11.95
C LYS A 159 -5.32 -0.56 -10.67
N ALA A 160 -4.20 -0.49 -9.96
CA ALA A 160 -4.00 -1.12 -8.66
C ALA A 160 -4.95 -0.55 -7.60
N LEU A 161 -5.10 0.78 -7.53
CA LEU A 161 -6.05 1.39 -6.60
C LEU A 161 -7.49 0.98 -6.90
N ILE A 162 -7.91 0.99 -8.17
CA ILE A 162 -9.22 0.47 -8.58
C ILE A 162 -9.38 -0.98 -8.12
N HIS A 163 -8.39 -1.84 -8.39
CA HIS A 163 -8.41 -3.25 -7.99
C HIS A 163 -8.63 -3.45 -6.48
N VAL A 164 -7.92 -2.69 -5.65
CA VAL A 164 -8.08 -2.73 -4.19
C VAL A 164 -9.45 -2.21 -3.74
N LEU A 165 -9.93 -1.09 -4.31
CA LEU A 165 -11.25 -0.52 -3.98
C LEU A 165 -12.41 -1.44 -4.37
N LEU A 166 -12.23 -2.31 -5.35
CA LEU A 166 -13.20 -3.33 -5.74
C LEU A 166 -13.21 -4.57 -4.83
N GLY A 167 -12.25 -4.68 -3.90
CA GLY A 167 -12.13 -5.82 -3.00
C GLY A 167 -11.57 -7.08 -3.67
N ASN A 168 -10.78 -6.90 -4.73
CA ASN A 168 -10.17 -8.03 -5.42
C ASN A 168 -8.99 -8.63 -4.62
N ARG A 169 -8.35 -9.66 -5.18
CA ARG A 169 -7.22 -10.39 -4.56
C ARG A 169 -6.15 -9.49 -3.97
N ASP A 170 -5.73 -9.81 -2.75
CA ASP A 170 -4.55 -9.25 -2.09
C ASP A 170 -3.24 -9.87 -2.64
N TYR A 171 -2.41 -9.05 -3.29
CA TYR A 171 -1.09 -9.47 -3.80
C TYR A 171 0.02 -9.43 -2.75
N SER A 172 -0.13 -8.67 -1.66
CA SER A 172 0.86 -8.58 -0.58
C SER A 172 0.66 -9.63 0.51
N ASN A 173 -0.41 -10.43 0.42
CA ASN A 173 -0.71 -11.54 1.31
C ASN A 173 -0.88 -11.11 2.78
N GLY A 174 -1.71 -10.08 3.01
CA GLY A 174 -2.02 -9.57 4.35
C GLY A 174 -0.91 -8.70 4.96
N ALA A 175 0.10 -8.31 4.17
CA ALA A 175 1.15 -7.44 4.66
C ALA A 175 0.62 -6.06 5.03
N VAL A 176 1.27 -5.42 5.99
CA VAL A 176 0.99 -4.05 6.45
C VAL A 176 2.18 -3.11 6.28
N ARG A 177 3.32 -3.65 5.81
CA ARG A 177 4.56 -2.91 5.51
C ARG A 177 5.31 -3.57 4.34
N TRP A 178 6.18 -2.81 3.71
CA TRP A 178 7.10 -3.30 2.67
C TRP A 178 8.51 -2.75 2.88
N ASP A 179 9.51 -3.39 2.28
CA ASP A 179 10.86 -2.85 2.12
C ASP A 179 11.36 -3.06 0.69
N GLY A 180 12.15 -2.09 0.22
CA GLY A 180 12.85 -2.14 -1.06
C GLY A 180 14.33 -2.45 -0.89
N ILE A 181 15.12 -2.07 -1.90
CA ILE A 181 16.54 -2.44 -2.04
C ILE A 181 17.43 -2.06 -0.84
N ASP A 182 17.05 -1.05 -0.05
CA ASP A 182 17.83 -0.65 1.13
C ASP A 182 17.77 -1.71 2.26
N PHE A 183 16.75 -2.56 2.28
CA PHE A 183 16.73 -3.75 3.14
C PHE A 183 17.73 -4.81 2.68
N ALA A 184 17.94 -4.98 1.37
CA ALA A 184 18.99 -5.85 0.84
C ALA A 184 20.39 -5.32 1.23
N ASP A 185 20.58 -4.00 1.16
CA ASP A 185 21.82 -3.32 1.54
C ASP A 185 22.12 -3.39 3.06
N LYS A 186 21.10 -3.22 3.91
CA LYS A 186 21.32 -3.15 5.36
C LYS A 186 21.20 -4.52 6.06
N GLY A 187 20.37 -5.43 5.54
CA GLY A 187 20.11 -6.75 6.12
C GLY A 187 19.83 -6.68 7.63
N PRO A 188 20.58 -7.42 8.49
CA PRO A 188 20.41 -7.39 9.95
C PRO A 188 20.56 -6.01 10.61
N GLU A 189 21.22 -5.07 9.92
CA GLU A 189 21.46 -3.73 10.42
C GLU A 189 20.32 -2.75 10.12
N HIS A 190 19.29 -3.20 9.39
CA HIS A 190 18.10 -2.42 9.05
C HIS A 190 17.30 -2.00 10.28
N ILE A 191 16.65 -0.83 10.24
CA ILE A 191 15.96 -0.27 11.41
C ILE A 191 14.79 -1.14 11.88
N LYS A 192 14.02 -1.72 10.94
CA LYS A 192 12.93 -2.67 11.26
C LYS A 192 13.42 -3.86 12.07
N VAL A 193 14.60 -4.35 11.72
CA VAL A 193 15.24 -5.46 12.41
C VAL A 193 15.73 -5.05 13.80
N LYS A 194 16.33 -3.86 13.92
CA LYS A 194 16.95 -3.38 15.17
C LYS A 194 15.97 -2.82 16.19
N ARG A 195 14.89 -2.17 15.75
CA ARG A 195 14.09 -1.24 16.58
C ARG A 195 12.58 -1.49 16.53
N GLU A 196 12.07 -2.34 15.65
CA GLU A 196 10.63 -2.46 15.38
C GLU A 196 10.09 -3.86 15.64
N GLY A 197 10.49 -4.47 16.76
CA GLY A 197 10.00 -5.78 17.19
C GLY A 197 10.64 -6.99 16.50
N GLY A 198 11.50 -6.73 15.53
CA GLY A 198 12.23 -7.76 14.80
C GLY A 198 11.46 -8.28 13.59
N ILE A 199 12.06 -9.27 12.93
CA ILE A 199 11.50 -9.90 11.74
C ILE A 199 11.55 -11.43 11.85
N SER A 200 10.63 -12.08 11.16
CA SER A 200 10.66 -13.50 10.82
C SER A 200 10.75 -13.61 9.29
N LEU A 201 11.81 -14.23 8.80
CA LEU A 201 12.13 -14.33 7.37
C LEU A 201 12.56 -15.75 7.06
N THR A 202 12.08 -16.32 5.96
CA THR A 202 12.53 -17.63 5.47
C THR A 202 13.69 -17.46 4.49
N LYS A 203 14.53 -18.49 4.38
CA LYS A 203 15.63 -18.52 3.40
C LYS A 203 15.11 -18.38 1.96
N GLN A 204 13.93 -18.94 1.67
CA GLN A 204 13.30 -18.86 0.35
C GLN A 204 12.86 -17.44 0.03
N LEU A 205 12.10 -16.77 0.92
CA LEU A 205 11.65 -15.40 0.70
C LEU A 205 12.84 -14.43 0.62
N TRP A 206 13.90 -14.65 1.42
CA TRP A 206 15.11 -13.86 1.31
C TRP A 206 15.77 -14.00 -0.06
N ARG A 207 15.93 -15.24 -0.56
CA ARG A 207 16.48 -15.48 -1.89
C ARG A 207 15.63 -14.82 -2.97
N GLN A 208 14.32 -15.04 -2.96
CA GLN A 208 13.39 -14.42 -3.90
C GLN A 208 13.50 -12.89 -3.91
N PHE A 209 13.58 -12.26 -2.74
CA PHE A 209 13.75 -10.82 -2.63
C PHE A 209 15.11 -10.34 -3.15
N VAL A 210 16.19 -11.04 -2.82
CA VAL A 210 17.51 -10.69 -3.35
C VAL A 210 17.57 -10.91 -4.87
N ASP A 211 16.87 -11.91 -5.41
CA ASP A 211 16.80 -12.18 -6.84
C ASP A 211 16.09 -11.06 -7.62
N CYS A 212 15.11 -10.37 -7.02
CA CYS A 212 14.42 -9.25 -7.66
C CYS A 212 15.09 -7.88 -7.45
N CYS A 213 16.18 -7.81 -6.67
CA CYS A 213 16.93 -6.56 -6.48
C CYS A 213 17.72 -6.17 -7.74
N ASP A 214 17.91 -4.86 -7.94
CA ASP A 214 18.70 -4.37 -9.07
C ASP A 214 20.21 -4.49 -8.81
N PHE A 215 20.90 -5.23 -9.68
CA PHE A 215 22.36 -5.33 -9.72
C PHE A 215 22.94 -4.63 -10.95
N SER A 216 24.14 -4.11 -10.82
CA SER A 216 24.95 -3.57 -11.91
C SER A 216 25.50 -4.69 -12.80
N THR A 217 26.08 -4.33 -13.93
CA THR A 217 26.78 -5.27 -14.84
C THR A 217 27.96 -5.98 -14.19
N LYS A 218 28.49 -5.45 -13.08
CA LYS A 218 29.54 -6.07 -12.27
C LYS A 218 29.01 -7.02 -11.18
N GLY A 219 27.70 -7.29 -11.16
CA GLY A 219 27.06 -8.15 -10.16
C GLY A 219 26.93 -7.51 -8.77
N GLN A 220 27.10 -6.19 -8.66
CA GLN A 220 27.01 -5.43 -7.41
C GLN A 220 25.65 -4.73 -7.29
N LEU A 221 25.09 -4.67 -6.08
CA LEU A 221 23.83 -3.95 -5.82
C LEU A 221 23.90 -2.51 -6.33
N LYS A 222 22.87 -2.04 -7.06
CA LYS A 222 22.90 -0.69 -7.67
C LYS A 222 22.90 0.46 -6.66
N TYR A 223 22.49 0.19 -5.42
CA TYR A 223 22.40 1.17 -4.34
C TYR A 223 23.20 0.71 -3.12
N GLY A 224 23.47 1.65 -2.21
CA GLY A 224 24.12 1.37 -0.93
C GLY A 224 25.60 0.98 -1.06
N LYS A 225 26.01 -0.05 -0.32
CA LYS A 225 27.40 -0.51 -0.19
C LYS A 225 27.95 -1.23 -1.42
N LYS A 226 27.14 -1.44 -2.46
CA LYS A 226 27.53 -2.10 -3.73
C LYS A 226 28.12 -3.50 -3.52
N GLU A 227 27.59 -4.23 -2.55
CA GLU A 227 27.99 -5.62 -2.28
C GLU A 227 27.46 -6.56 -3.37
N THR A 228 28.13 -7.71 -3.56
CA THR A 228 27.68 -8.72 -4.52
C THR A 228 26.45 -9.46 -4.02
N LYS A 229 25.74 -10.13 -4.94
CA LYS A 229 24.57 -10.95 -4.62
C LYS A 229 24.89 -12.03 -3.58
N GLU A 230 26.05 -12.66 -3.68
CA GLU A 230 26.51 -13.72 -2.76
C GLU A 230 26.71 -13.17 -1.35
N VAL A 231 27.34 -12.00 -1.23
CA VAL A 231 27.53 -11.31 0.06
C VAL A 231 26.18 -10.97 0.69
N ILE A 232 25.23 -10.45 -0.11
CA ILE A 232 23.89 -10.11 0.38
C ILE A 232 23.15 -11.36 0.83
N LEU A 233 23.16 -12.44 0.04
CA LEU A 233 22.53 -13.71 0.41
C LEU A 233 23.08 -14.28 1.73
N ALA A 234 24.36 -14.04 2.02
CA ALA A 234 25.03 -14.50 3.24
C ALA A 234 24.75 -13.64 4.50
N LYS A 235 24.12 -12.46 4.38
CA LYS A 235 23.87 -11.55 5.51
C LYS A 235 23.02 -12.15 6.62
N PHE A 236 22.08 -13.02 6.27
CA PHE A 236 21.23 -13.72 7.24
C PHE A 236 21.71 -15.17 7.39
N PRO A 237 22.12 -15.59 8.61
CA PRO A 237 22.70 -16.91 8.84
C PRO A 237 21.61 -18.00 9.00
N PHE A 238 20.80 -18.22 7.97
CA PHE A 238 19.78 -19.28 7.97
C PHE A 238 20.40 -20.65 8.29
N GLY A 239 19.76 -21.42 9.18
CA GLY A 239 20.21 -22.76 9.56
C GLY A 239 21.30 -22.80 10.64
N LYS A 240 21.81 -21.65 11.12
CA LYS A 240 22.60 -21.59 12.35
C LYS A 240 21.67 -21.38 13.55
N ASN A 241 21.90 -22.07 14.66
CA ASN A 241 21.30 -21.72 15.94
C ASN A 241 21.76 -20.30 16.28
N LEU A 242 20.91 -19.33 16.04
CA LEU A 242 21.17 -17.97 16.46
C LEU A 242 20.96 -17.95 17.96
N GLY A 243 22.08 -18.05 18.69
CA GLY A 243 22.10 -17.82 20.12
C GLY A 243 21.31 -16.54 20.42
N GLU A 244 20.62 -16.53 21.55
CA GLU A 244 19.76 -15.43 21.98
C GLU A 244 20.52 -14.11 21.89
N VAL A 245 20.29 -13.33 20.83
CA VAL A 245 20.85 -11.99 20.76
C VAL A 245 19.99 -11.12 21.67
N LYS A 246 20.35 -11.06 22.96
CA LYS A 246 19.86 -10.03 23.88
C LYS A 246 20.35 -8.67 23.41
N LYS A 247 19.62 -8.04 22.47
CA LYS A 247 19.83 -6.61 22.22
C LYS A 247 19.25 -5.84 23.40
N LYS A 248 20.07 -5.01 24.06
CA LYS A 248 19.59 -3.91 24.91
C LYS A 248 18.54 -3.16 24.10
N ILE A 249 17.33 -3.05 24.61
CA ILE A 249 16.25 -2.25 24.02
C ILE A 249 16.85 -0.84 23.84
N PRO A 250 17.17 -0.40 22.61
CA PRO A 250 17.60 0.96 22.39
C PRO A 250 16.45 1.87 22.85
N ASN A 251 16.72 3.12 23.25
CA ASN A 251 15.66 4.12 23.32
C ASN A 251 15.04 4.22 21.90
N THR A 252 14.00 3.43 21.65
CA THR A 252 13.39 3.26 20.34
C THR A 252 12.56 4.51 20.08
N GLN A 253 13.10 5.44 19.31
CA GLN A 253 12.23 6.31 18.51
C GLN A 253 11.58 5.43 17.45
N MET A 254 10.27 5.29 17.61
CA MET A 254 9.43 4.31 16.93
C MET A 254 8.98 4.88 15.60
N VAL A 255 9.34 4.25 14.48
CA VAL A 255 8.74 4.55 13.16
C VAL A 255 7.29 4.04 13.09
N THR A 256 6.86 3.22 14.07
CA THR A 256 5.44 3.03 14.38
C THR A 256 4.74 4.33 14.75
N ARG A 257 5.43 5.47 14.99
CA ARG A 257 4.77 6.77 15.24
C ARG A 257 3.76 7.12 14.17
N ASP A 258 4.10 6.97 12.90
CA ASP A 258 3.28 7.45 11.78
C ASP A 258 2.02 6.61 11.58
N LEU A 259 2.16 5.30 11.78
CA LEU A 259 1.06 4.36 11.91
C LEU A 259 0.17 4.67 13.13
N ILE A 260 0.77 5.15 14.23
CA ILE A 260 0.10 5.38 15.50
C ILE A 260 -0.55 6.77 15.62
N GLU A 261 0.04 7.80 15.02
CA GLU A 261 -0.41 9.21 15.06
C GLU A 261 -1.80 9.36 14.43
N ILE A 262 -2.13 8.53 13.44
CA ILE A 262 -3.43 8.53 12.75
C ILE A 262 -4.51 7.79 13.55
N GLY A 263 -4.09 7.02 14.56
CA GLY A 263 -4.93 6.05 15.22
C GLY A 263 -5.22 6.31 16.68
N ASN A 264 -5.08 7.51 17.27
CA ASN A 264 -5.16 7.67 18.74
C ASN A 264 -4.11 6.80 19.47
N PRO A 265 -2.85 7.28 19.63
CA PRO A 265 -1.81 6.54 20.36
C PRO A 265 -2.26 6.06 21.73
N LEU A 266 -1.94 4.81 22.09
CA LEU A 266 -1.85 4.44 23.50
C LEU A 266 -0.84 5.37 24.15
N LYS A 267 -1.29 6.25 25.04
CA LYS A 267 -0.42 7.11 25.84
C LYS A 267 -0.04 6.34 27.10
N LYS A 268 1.26 6.19 27.38
CA LYS A 268 1.74 5.82 28.71
C LYS A 268 2.41 7.03 29.33
N LYS A 269 2.36 7.18 30.65
CA LYS A 269 3.15 8.21 31.32
C LYS A 269 4.61 7.77 31.41
N ASP A 270 5.51 8.67 31.03
CA ASP A 270 6.92 8.50 31.31
C ASP A 270 7.13 8.52 32.83
N LYS A 271 7.76 7.48 33.37
CA LYS A 271 7.91 7.29 34.82
C LYS A 271 8.81 8.34 35.49
N LYS A 272 9.66 9.05 34.73
CA LYS A 272 10.60 10.05 35.26
C LYS A 272 10.08 11.48 35.12
N THR A 273 9.37 11.76 34.03
CA THR A 273 8.96 13.12 33.67
C THR A 273 7.46 13.35 33.78
N GLY A 274 6.67 12.29 33.97
CA GLY A 274 5.20 12.37 34.07
C GLY A 274 4.49 12.72 32.76
N LYS A 275 5.25 12.98 31.68
CA LYS A 275 4.74 13.36 30.36
C LYS A 275 4.11 12.16 29.66
N ASP A 276 3.05 12.41 28.90
CA ASP A 276 2.51 11.42 27.98
C ASP A 276 3.56 11.07 26.92
N ILE A 277 3.93 9.80 26.86
CA ILE A 277 4.74 9.22 25.79
C ILE A 277 3.90 8.22 25.02
N ILE A 278 4.05 8.21 23.70
CA ILE A 278 3.37 7.26 22.82
C ILE A 278 3.92 5.87 23.15
N ALA A 279 3.09 4.99 23.72
CA ALA A 279 3.37 3.59 23.90
C ALA A 279 3.20 2.90 22.56
N GLY A 280 4.25 2.90 21.74
CA GLY A 280 4.12 2.26 20.45
C GLY A 280 4.14 0.74 20.54
N TYR A 281 3.45 0.11 19.61
CA TYR A 281 3.40 -1.34 19.49
C TYR A 281 4.72 -1.85 18.91
N ILE A 282 5.43 -2.68 19.68
CA ILE A 282 6.58 -3.45 19.19
C ILE A 282 6.03 -4.81 18.73
N ILE A 283 5.80 -4.94 17.42
CA ILE A 283 5.19 -6.12 16.79
C ILE A 283 6.27 -6.87 16.03
N LEU A 284 6.43 -8.17 16.28
CA LEU A 284 7.22 -9.02 15.39
C LEU A 284 6.46 -9.16 14.07
N ASN A 285 7.13 -8.84 12.97
CA ASN A 285 6.57 -9.00 11.63
C ASN A 285 7.16 -10.25 10.96
N LYS A 286 6.35 -10.96 10.15
CA LYS A 286 6.79 -12.06 9.30
C LYS A 286 6.75 -11.63 7.84
N ALA A 287 7.77 -12.00 7.07
CA ALA A 287 7.74 -11.87 5.61
C ALA A 287 6.66 -12.81 5.07
N VAL A 288 5.81 -12.32 4.18
CA VAL A 288 4.65 -13.06 3.64
C VAL A 288 4.61 -13.13 2.12
N ALA A 289 5.30 -12.21 1.44
CA ALA A 289 5.37 -12.17 -0.02
C ALA A 289 6.62 -11.40 -0.50
N VAL A 290 7.02 -11.70 -1.73
CA VAL A 290 7.94 -10.90 -2.55
C VAL A 290 7.21 -10.63 -3.86
N VAL A 291 6.97 -9.36 -4.18
CA VAL A 291 6.25 -8.94 -5.40
C VAL A 291 6.94 -7.70 -5.96
N GLY A 292 7.18 -7.69 -7.27
CA GLY A 292 8.00 -6.65 -7.89
C GLY A 292 9.42 -6.65 -7.30
N LYS A 293 9.87 -5.50 -6.84
CA LYS A 293 11.20 -5.27 -6.24
C LYS A 293 11.15 -5.19 -4.72
N GLN A 294 10.04 -5.62 -4.10
CA GLN A 294 9.78 -5.42 -2.68
C GLN A 294 9.51 -6.71 -1.93
N ILE A 295 9.87 -6.72 -0.65
CA ILE A 295 9.47 -7.74 0.32
C ILE A 295 8.41 -7.17 1.25
N TYR A 296 7.39 -7.97 1.55
CA TYR A 296 6.19 -7.56 2.27
C TYR A 296 6.07 -8.26 3.62
N TRP A 297 5.63 -7.51 4.63
CA TRP A 297 5.63 -7.93 6.04
C TRP A 297 4.25 -7.83 6.67
N ALA A 298 3.77 -8.93 7.24
CA ALA A 298 2.55 -8.98 8.02
C ALA A 298 2.86 -9.11 9.53
N PRO A 299 1.95 -8.69 10.43
CA PRO A 299 2.06 -9.00 11.85
C PRO A 299 2.12 -10.51 12.06
N TYR A 300 3.03 -10.98 12.91
CA TYR A 300 3.12 -12.41 13.23
C TYR A 300 2.13 -12.78 14.35
N GLU A 301 0.83 -12.76 14.05
CA GLU A 301 -0.26 -12.94 15.04
C GLU A 301 -0.15 -14.24 15.86
N ASP A 302 0.38 -15.32 15.26
CA ASP A 302 0.51 -16.62 15.94
C ASP A 302 1.57 -16.65 17.04
N TYR A 303 2.50 -15.70 17.04
CA TYR A 303 3.58 -15.67 18.01
C TYR A 303 3.05 -15.23 19.39
N GLN A 304 3.32 -16.04 20.43
CA GLN A 304 2.75 -15.89 21.78
C GLN A 304 2.97 -14.49 22.41
N ASN A 305 4.10 -13.84 22.14
CA ASN A 305 4.39 -12.48 22.62
C ASN A 305 3.66 -11.38 21.82
N ASN A 306 3.21 -11.64 20.59
CA ASN A 306 2.32 -10.74 19.83
C ASN A 306 0.88 -10.87 20.36
N LYS A 307 0.48 -12.07 20.82
CA LYS A 307 -0.86 -12.33 21.41
C LYS A 307 -1.09 -11.60 22.73
N THR A 308 -0.04 -11.38 23.51
CA THR A 308 -0.14 -10.74 24.85
C THR A 308 0.30 -9.28 24.85
N LEU A 309 0.77 -8.74 23.72
CA LEU A 309 1.48 -7.44 23.62
C LEU A 309 2.61 -7.29 24.67
N LYS A 310 3.11 -8.40 25.24
CA LYS A 310 4.18 -8.40 26.24
C LYS A 310 5.52 -8.46 25.52
N TYR A 311 6.20 -7.32 25.59
CA TYR A 311 7.40 -6.98 24.83
C TYR A 311 8.65 -7.73 25.32
N ASN A 312 9.01 -8.81 24.63
CA ASN A 312 10.35 -9.39 24.63
C ASN A 312 10.52 -10.19 23.34
N TRP A 313 11.25 -9.65 22.36
CA TRP A 313 11.41 -10.30 21.07
C TRP A 313 12.80 -10.88 20.89
N LYS A 314 12.81 -12.18 20.60
CA LYS A 314 13.95 -12.96 20.10
C LYS A 314 13.77 -13.09 18.58
N TRP A 315 14.88 -13.11 17.87
CA TRP A 315 14.94 -13.39 16.44
C TRP A 315 14.34 -14.75 16.13
N TYR A 316 13.55 -14.89 15.06
CA TYR A 316 13.10 -16.19 14.58
C TYR A 316 13.45 -16.36 13.11
N PHE A 317 14.51 -17.11 12.85
CA PHE A 317 14.86 -17.58 11.53
C PHE A 317 14.42 -19.03 11.48
N GLY A 318 13.29 -19.29 10.82
CA GLY A 318 12.74 -20.64 10.73
C GLY A 318 13.80 -21.60 10.20
N LYS A 319 13.95 -22.75 10.85
CA LYS A 319 14.43 -23.94 10.15
C LYS A 319 13.43 -24.23 9.04
N SER A 320 13.95 -24.63 7.90
CA SER A 320 13.23 -25.14 6.73
C SER A 320 11.86 -25.74 7.11
N PHE A 321 10.78 -25.22 6.54
CA PHE A 321 9.60 -26.05 6.35
C PHE A 321 9.95 -26.98 5.19
N ILE A 322 10.01 -28.28 5.48
CA ILE A 322 9.81 -29.33 4.48
C ILE A 322 8.35 -29.24 4.07
#